data_AF-A0A501W2C8-F1
#
_entry.id   AF-A0A501W2C8-F1
#
_cell.length_a   1.000
_cell.length_b   1.000
_cell.length_c   1.000
_cell.angle_alpha   90.00
_cell.angle_beta   90.00
_cell.angle_gamma   90.00
#
_symmetry.space_group_name_H-M   'P 1'
#
loop_
_entity.id
_entity.type
_entity.pdbx_description
1 polymer ?
#
loop_
_entity_poly.entity_id
_entity_poly.type
_entity_poly.pdbx_seq_one_letter_code
_entity_poly.pdbx_strand_id
1 'polypeptide(L)'
;MIDRPDIANNTHAATLIGAGLTSYFLNEKRPKTALIPPLAGGALLLLSPGIKQGNSAVAHAAVGLTSLLSIMTGTLLSKAIAPSEEARQKFKPEVRQRRAGVFGLMTLTGVAAVGVYVAGFIRKRKQAA
;
A
#
# COMPACT_ATOMS: atom_id res chain seq x y z
N MET A 1 10.32 16.71 -12.46
CA MET A 1 9.36 15.64 -12.14
C MET A 1 10.11 14.41 -11.64
N ILE A 2 10.36 14.22 -10.34
CA ILE A 2 9.31 13.92 -9.36
C ILE A 2 9.22 15.05 -8.34
N ASP A 3 8.44 16.07 -8.67
CA ASP A 3 8.14 17.20 -7.79
C ASP A 3 6.77 17.01 -7.11
N ARG A 4 6.21 15.79 -7.23
CA ARG A 4 4.83 15.45 -6.86
C ARG A 4 4.74 14.09 -6.14
N PRO A 5 5.36 13.93 -4.96
CA PRO A 5 5.17 12.73 -4.13
C PRO A 5 3.71 12.53 -3.72
N ASP A 6 2.89 13.58 -3.75
CA ASP A 6 1.43 13.53 -3.56
C ASP A 6 0.74 12.64 -4.60
N ILE A 7 1.23 12.58 -5.84
CA ILE A 7 0.66 11.72 -6.88
C ILE A 7 0.91 10.25 -6.55
N ALA A 8 2.14 9.88 -6.19
CA ALA A 8 2.47 8.50 -5.81
C ALA A 8 1.69 8.07 -4.55
N ASN A 9 1.57 8.97 -3.57
CA ASN A 9 0.75 8.77 -2.39
C ASN A 9 -0.72 8.50 -2.74
N ASN A 10 -1.33 9.34 -3.58
CA ASN A 10 -2.71 9.19 -4.01
C ASN A 10 -2.95 7.91 -4.80
N THR A 11 -2.03 7.54 -5.69
CA THR A 11 -2.11 6.29 -6.47
C THR A 11 -2.07 5.07 -5.56
N HIS A 12 -1.15 5.03 -4.61
CA HIS A 12 -1.09 3.92 -3.65
C HIS A 12 -2.33 3.91 -2.74
N ALA A 13 -2.78 5.07 -2.26
CA ALA A 13 -3.98 5.18 -1.44
C ALA A 13 -5.25 4.69 -2.17
N ALA A 14 -5.45 5.09 -3.42
CA ALA A 14 -6.54 4.61 -4.26
C ALA A 14 -6.46 3.09 -4.47
N THR A 15 -5.24 2.56 -4.64
CA THR A 15 -5.01 1.12 -4.74
C THR A 15 -5.43 0.39 -3.46
N LEU A 16 -5.02 0.87 -2.29
CA LEU A 16 -5.39 0.27 -1.00
C LEU A 16 -6.91 0.26 -0.79
N ILE A 17 -7.58 1.36 -1.13
CA ILE A 17 -9.04 1.49 -1.06
C ILE A 17 -9.71 0.51 -2.02
N GLY A 18 -9.39 0.60 -3.32
CA GLY A 18 -10.03 -0.23 -4.33
C GLY A 18 -9.80 -1.72 -4.09
N ALA A 19 -8.56 -2.13 -3.86
CA ALA A 19 -8.22 -3.53 -3.68
C ALA A 19 -8.72 -4.09 -2.33
N GLY A 20 -8.73 -3.28 -1.28
CA GLY A 20 -9.27 -3.67 0.03
C GLY A 20 -10.78 -3.83 0.03
N LEU A 21 -11.50 -2.86 -0.54
CA LEU A 21 -12.96 -2.94 -0.72
C LEU A 21 -13.34 -4.12 -1.64
N THR A 22 -12.58 -4.34 -2.72
CA THR A 22 -12.75 -5.53 -3.58
C THR A 22 -12.61 -6.82 -2.77
N SER A 23 -11.58 -6.92 -1.92
CA SER A 23 -11.37 -8.08 -1.05
C SER A 23 -12.50 -8.27 -0.02
N TYR A 24 -13.08 -7.18 0.48
CA TYR A 24 -14.20 -7.19 1.42
C TYR A 24 -15.51 -7.64 0.76
N PHE A 25 -15.91 -6.99 -0.34
CA PHE A 25 -17.20 -7.23 -0.98
C PHE A 25 -17.26 -8.54 -1.78
N LEU A 26 -16.13 -9.01 -2.34
CA LEU A 26 -16.06 -10.30 -3.06
C LEU A 26 -15.81 -11.50 -2.14
N ASN A 27 -15.85 -11.29 -0.82
CA ASN A 27 -15.75 -12.35 0.18
C ASN A 27 -17.07 -12.45 0.93
N GLU A 28 -17.73 -13.62 0.84
CA GLU A 28 -19.02 -13.87 1.50
C GLU A 28 -18.97 -13.59 3.01
N LYS A 29 -17.84 -13.90 3.65
CA LYS A 29 -17.66 -13.68 5.10
C LYS A 29 -17.40 -12.21 5.47
N ARG A 30 -17.19 -11.34 4.49
CA ARG A 30 -16.93 -9.90 4.66
C ARG A 30 -16.01 -9.59 5.85
N PRO A 31 -14.78 -10.13 5.86
CA PRO A 31 -13.91 -10.02 7.02
C PRO A 31 -13.56 -8.55 7.28
N LYS A 32 -13.82 -8.05 8.50
CA LYS A 32 -13.52 -6.66 8.89
C LYS A 32 -12.05 -6.27 8.68
N THR A 33 -11.14 -7.24 8.74
CA THR A 33 -9.71 -7.03 8.47
C THR A 33 -9.41 -6.60 7.03
N ALA A 34 -10.29 -6.87 6.06
CA ALA A 34 -10.17 -6.36 4.69
C ALA A 34 -10.47 -4.85 4.57
N LEU A 35 -10.99 -4.22 5.63
CA LEU A 35 -11.19 -2.76 5.71
C LEU A 35 -9.95 -2.01 6.24
N ILE A 36 -8.91 -2.72 6.70
CA ILE A 36 -7.65 -2.09 7.12
C ILE A 36 -7.00 -1.32 5.96
N PRO A 37 -6.80 -1.91 4.75
CA PRO A 37 -6.21 -1.16 3.64
C PRO A 37 -7.02 0.08 3.21
N PRO A 38 -8.37 0.03 3.07
CA PRO A 38 -9.15 1.21 2.75
C PRO A 38 -9.06 2.33 3.80
N LEU A 39 -9.08 1.99 5.09
CA LEU A 39 -8.88 2.98 6.15
C LEU A 39 -7.50 3.62 6.07
N ALA A 40 -6.46 2.81 5.82
CA ALA A 40 -5.10 3.30 5.65
C ALA A 40 -4.95 4.17 4.39
N GLY A 41 -5.59 3.80 3.28
CA GLY A 41 -5.64 4.61 2.07
C GLY A 41 -6.36 5.94 2.31
N GLY A 42 -7.47 5.94 3.05
CA GLY A 42 -8.12 7.17 3.50
C GLY A 42 -7.18 8.07 4.32
N ALA A 43 -6.45 7.50 5.27
CA ALA A 43 -5.46 8.23 6.05
C ALA A 43 -4.35 8.82 5.16
N LEU A 44 -3.83 8.07 4.19
CA LEU A 44 -2.84 8.59 3.23
C LEU A 44 -3.40 9.77 2.41
N LEU A 45 -4.65 9.71 1.95
CA LEU A 45 -5.29 10.83 1.24
C LEU A 45 -5.41 12.09 2.10
N LEU A 46 -5.67 11.93 3.40
CA LEU A 46 -5.70 13.07 4.34
C LEU A 46 -4.33 13.74 4.50
N LEU A 47 -3.23 13.00 4.30
CA LEU A 47 -1.88 13.56 4.33
C LEU A 47 -1.48 14.25 3.02
N SER A 48 -2.18 14.00 1.91
CA SER A 48 -1.84 14.50 0.57
C SER A 48 -1.72 16.03 0.47
N PRO A 49 -2.60 16.85 1.08
CA PRO A 49 -2.42 18.30 1.07
C PRO A 49 -1.08 18.74 1.68
N GLY A 50 -0.70 18.15 2.82
CA GLY A 50 0.57 18.45 3.49
C GLY A 50 1.79 18.01 2.67
N ILE A 51 1.70 16.85 2.02
CA ILE A 51 2.74 16.37 1.09
C ILE A 51 2.91 17.35 -0.08
N LYS A 52 1.79 17.77 -0.69
CA LYS A 52 1.78 18.72 -1.82
C LYS A 52 2.35 20.09 -1.44
N GLN A 53 2.16 20.52 -0.20
CA GLN A 53 2.74 21.75 0.35
C GLN A 53 4.23 21.62 0.72
N GLY A 54 4.83 20.43 0.56
CA GLY A 54 6.24 20.20 0.86
C GLY A 54 6.58 20.07 2.35
N ASN A 55 5.57 19.83 3.20
CA ASN A 55 5.79 19.62 4.63
C ASN A 55 6.58 18.33 4.87
N SER A 56 7.81 18.47 5.38
CA SER A 56 8.73 17.35 5.58
C SER A 56 8.22 16.35 6.62
N ALA A 57 7.64 16.82 7.73
CA ALA A 57 7.12 15.94 8.78
C ALA A 57 5.98 15.06 8.25
N VAL A 58 5.05 15.66 7.48
CA VAL A 58 3.94 14.93 6.86
C VAL A 58 4.45 13.92 5.83
N ALA A 59 5.45 14.29 5.01
CA ALA A 59 6.04 13.37 4.04
C ALA A 59 6.73 12.16 4.72
N HIS A 60 7.42 12.38 5.86
CA HIS A 60 8.03 11.28 6.63
C HIS A 60 6.97 10.37 7.27
N ALA A 61 5.88 10.95 7.78
CA ALA A 61 4.76 10.16 8.30
C ALA A 61 4.12 9.31 7.19
N ALA A 62 3.88 9.89 6.01
CA ALA A 62 3.26 9.20 4.88
C ALA A 62 4.14 8.07 4.32
N VAL A 63 5.45 8.30 4.15
CA VAL A 63 6.36 7.22 3.70
C VAL A 63 6.52 6.14 4.77
N GLY A 64 6.51 6.49 6.05
CA GLY A 64 6.57 5.52 7.15
C GLY A 64 5.36 4.59 7.14
N LEU A 65 4.15 5.16 7.04
CA LEU A 65 2.91 4.41 6.90
C LEU A 65 2.91 3.54 5.63
N THR A 66 3.31 4.10 4.49
CA THR A 66 3.40 3.38 3.21
C THR A 66 4.39 2.22 3.29
N SER A 67 5.53 2.39 3.96
CA SER A 67 6.55 1.35 4.13
C SER A 67 6.04 0.21 4.99
N LEU A 68 5.39 0.52 6.12
CA LEU A 68 4.78 -0.48 7.00
C LEU A 68 3.72 -1.30 6.26
N LEU A 69 2.84 -0.63 5.52
CA LEU A 69 1.80 -1.29 4.72
C LEU A 69 2.40 -2.16 3.62
N SER A 70 3.45 -1.70 2.94
CA SER A 70 4.13 -2.47 1.90
C SER A 70 4.75 -3.75 2.44
N ILE A 71 5.35 -3.72 3.64
CA ILE A 71 5.88 -4.90 4.32
C ILE A 71 4.74 -5.86 4.69
N MET A 72 3.65 -5.33 5.25
CA MET A 72 2.49 -6.14 5.63
C MET A 72 1.87 -6.82 4.41
N THR A 73 1.57 -6.07 3.34
CA THR A 73 0.98 -6.65 2.12
C THR A 73 1.96 -7.55 1.40
N GLY A 74 3.26 -7.26 1.44
CA GLY A 74 4.31 -8.13 0.90
C GLY A 74 4.34 -9.48 1.62
N THR A 75 4.25 -9.48 2.94
CA THR A 75 4.16 -10.72 3.74
C THR A 75 2.90 -11.52 3.40
N LEU A 76 1.76 -10.84 3.22
CA LEU A 76 0.49 -11.49 2.83
C LEU A 76 0.52 -12.00 1.40
N LEU A 77 1.20 -11.31 0.48
CA LEU A 77 1.47 -11.76 -0.88
C LEU A 77 2.32 -13.03 -0.86
N SER A 78 3.43 -13.06 -0.13
CA SER A 78 4.28 -14.24 0.01
C SER A 78 3.49 -15.45 0.49
N LYS A 79 2.63 -15.28 1.50
CA LYS A 79 1.74 -16.34 1.99
C LYS A 79 0.69 -16.78 0.96
N ALA A 80 0.31 -15.92 0.01
CA ALA A 80 -0.65 -16.25 -1.03
C ALA A 80 -0.01 -17.00 -2.21
N ILE A 81 1.21 -16.63 -2.61
CA ILE A 81 1.94 -17.25 -3.74
C ILE A 81 2.73 -18.49 -3.35
N ALA A 82 3.20 -18.56 -2.10
CA ALA A 82 3.87 -19.72 -1.50
C ALA A 82 3.09 -20.18 -0.26
N PRO A 83 1.86 -20.73 -0.43
CA PRO A 83 1.02 -21.12 0.70
C PRO A 83 1.55 -22.37 1.41
N SER A 84 1.48 -22.36 2.75
CA SER A 84 1.68 -23.56 3.58
C SER A 84 0.62 -24.62 3.31
N GLU A 85 0.87 -25.87 3.71
CA GLU A 85 -0.10 -26.96 3.56
C GLU A 85 -1.44 -26.66 4.25
N GLU A 86 -1.39 -26.07 5.46
CA GLU A 86 -2.58 -25.61 6.17
C GLU A 86 -3.39 -24.58 5.35
N ALA A 87 -2.71 -23.63 4.71
CA ALA A 87 -3.36 -22.64 3.86
C ALA A 87 -3.92 -23.27 2.57
N ARG A 88 -3.28 -24.33 2.06
CA ARG A 88 -3.77 -25.09 0.89
C ARG A 88 -5.07 -25.82 1.18
N GLN A 89 -5.19 -26.39 2.38
CA GLN A 89 -6.41 -27.05 2.85
C GLN A 89 -7.52 -26.03 3.18
N LYS A 90 -7.15 -24.88 3.77
CA LYS A 90 -8.10 -23.86 4.21
C LYS A 90 -8.72 -23.05 3.07
N PHE A 91 -7.97 -22.75 2.01
CA PHE A 91 -8.41 -21.84 0.95
C PHE A 91 -8.41 -22.53 -0.41
N LYS A 92 -9.54 -22.42 -1.13
CA LYS A 92 -9.65 -22.83 -2.53
C LYS A 92 -8.62 -22.09 -3.41
N PRO A 93 -8.12 -22.70 -4.50
CA PRO A 93 -7.12 -22.08 -5.37
C PRO A 93 -7.51 -20.68 -5.89
N GLU A 94 -8.77 -20.46 -6.22
CA GLU A 94 -9.29 -19.19 -6.77
C GLU A 94 -9.22 -18.07 -5.73
N VAL A 95 -9.52 -18.41 -4.47
CA VAL A 95 -9.39 -17.47 -3.34
C VAL A 95 -7.93 -17.09 -3.12
N ARG A 96 -7.00 -18.04 -3.26
CA ARG A 96 -5.56 -17.78 -3.13
C ARG A 96 -5.07 -16.87 -4.26
N GLN A 97 -5.44 -17.14 -5.51
CA GLN A 97 -5.09 -16.29 -6.65
C GLN A 97 -5.64 -14.87 -6.50
N ARG A 98 -6.90 -14.71 -6.10
CA ARG A 98 -7.47 -13.38 -5.85
C ARG A 98 -6.69 -12.63 -4.76
N ARG A 99 -6.34 -13.30 -3.67
CA ARG A 99 -5.53 -12.71 -2.58
C ARG A 99 -4.14 -12.33 -3.08
N ALA A 100 -3.50 -13.16 -3.89
CA ALA A 100 -2.21 -12.85 -4.50
C ALA A 100 -2.32 -11.60 -5.40
N GLY A 101 -3.35 -11.48 -6.23
CA GLY A 101 -3.57 -10.30 -7.07
C GLY A 101 -3.77 -9.02 -6.23
N VAL A 102 -4.64 -9.07 -5.23
CA VAL A 102 -4.93 -7.94 -4.33
C VAL A 102 -3.68 -7.50 -3.57
N PHE A 103 -3.01 -8.42 -2.87
CA PHE A 103 -1.82 -8.08 -2.09
C PHE A 103 -0.62 -7.74 -2.98
N GLY A 104 -0.54 -8.33 -4.18
CA GLY A 104 0.45 -8.00 -5.19
C GLY A 104 0.35 -6.55 -5.63
N LEU A 105 -0.84 -6.12 -6.03
CA LEU A 105 -1.09 -4.75 -6.45
C LEU A 105 -0.79 -3.73 -5.34
N MET A 106 -1.23 -4.01 -4.11
CA MET A 106 -0.93 -3.15 -2.95
C MET A 106 0.57 -3.06 -2.69
N THR A 107 1.28 -4.19 -2.72
CA THR A 107 2.73 -4.23 -2.46
C THR A 107 3.52 -3.49 -3.53
N LEU A 108 3.22 -3.74 -4.81
CA LEU A 108 3.92 -3.11 -5.93
C LEU A 108 3.75 -1.59 -5.94
N THR A 109 2.51 -1.11 -5.77
CA THR A 109 2.25 0.33 -5.70
C THR A 109 2.85 0.97 -4.45
N GLY A 110 2.87 0.25 -3.32
CA GLY A 110 3.47 0.72 -2.08
C GLY A 110 4.99 0.87 -2.19
N VAL A 111 5.69 -0.17 -2.70
CA VAL A 111 7.13 -0.13 -2.94
C VAL A 111 7.49 0.98 -3.94
N ALA A 112 6.70 1.15 -5.00
CA ALA A 112 6.90 2.24 -5.95
C ALA A 112 6.75 3.62 -5.28
N ALA A 113 5.73 3.81 -4.45
CA ALA A 113 5.52 5.06 -3.71
C ALA A 113 6.65 5.33 -2.71
N VAL A 114 7.14 4.31 -1.99
CA VAL A 114 8.33 4.44 -1.13
C VAL A 114 9.55 4.88 -1.94
N GLY A 115 9.79 4.26 -3.11
CA GLY A 115 10.88 4.65 -4.01
C GLY A 115 10.79 6.12 -4.43
N VAL A 116 9.59 6.61 -4.74
CA VAL A 116 9.32 8.01 -5.06
C VAL A 116 9.68 8.94 -3.88
N TYR A 117 9.25 8.62 -2.66
CA TYR A 117 9.58 9.40 -1.47
C TYR A 117 11.09 9.44 -1.20
N VAL A 118 11.74 8.27 -1.18
CA VAL A 118 13.18 8.16 -0.89
C VAL A 118 14.01 8.91 -1.93
N ALA A 119 13.69 8.75 -3.22
CA ALA A 119 14.36 9.51 -4.28
C ALA A 119 14.17 11.02 -4.10
N GLY A 120 12.96 11.46 -3.70
CA GLY A 120 12.67 12.86 -3.37
C GLY A 120 13.53 13.39 -2.22
N PHE A 121 13.66 12.63 -1.14
CA PHE A 121 14.49 13.02 0.02
C PHE A 121 15.97 13.11 -0.33
N ILE A 122 16.51 12.13 -1.06
CA ILE A 122 17.91 12.14 -1.51
C ILE A 122 18.18 13.37 -2.37
N ARG A 123 17.28 13.71 -3.30
CA ARG A 123 17.42 14.88 -4.16
C ARG A 123 17.41 16.18 -3.37
N LYS A 124 16.47 16.34 -2.43
CA LYS A 124 16.40 17.53 -1.57
C LYS A 124 17.67 17.70 -0.73
N ARG A 125 18.23 16.60 -0.20
CA ARG A 125 19.49 16.63 0.53
C ARG A 125 20.67 17.06 -0.35
N LYS A 126 20.75 16.57 -1.59
CA LYS A 126 21.81 16.93 -2.55
C LYS A 126 21.76 18.40 -2.99
N GLN A 127 20.57 19.02 -3.01
CA GLN A 127 20.42 20.44 -3.36
C GLN A 127 20.72 21.39 -2.20
N ALA A 128 20.70 20.88 -0.97
CA ALA A 128 20.99 21.66 0.24
C ALA A 128 22.46 21.57 0.69
N ALA A 129 23.28 20.79 -0.03
CA ALA A 129 24.71 20.65 0.17
C ALA A 129 25.45 21.41 -0.94
#